data_AF-A0A5B9YIH7-F1
#
_entry.id   AF-A0A5B9YIH7-F1
#
_cell.length_a   1.000
_cell.length_b   1.000
_cell.length_c   1.000
_cell.angle_alpha   90.00
_cell.angle_beta   90.00
_cell.angle_gamma   90.00
#
_symmetry.space_group_name_H-M   'P 1'
#
loop_
_entity.id
_entity.type
_entity.pdbx_description
1 polymer ?
#
loop_
_entity_poly.entity_id
_entity_poly.type
_entity_poly.pdbx_seq_one_letter_code
_entity_poly.pdbx_strand_id
1 'polypeptide(L)' 'MKVKMVCTRDQETKVVDLPMSEEDLLKIRATVLDRDSIGYIAGADVKCYDETDNEIENIFEFNKSLQ' A
#
# COMPACT_ATOMS: atom_id res chain seq x y z
N MET A 1 -0.55 -12.70 -4.97
CA MET A 1 0.19 -11.78 -5.87
C MET A 1 0.92 -10.78 -5.03
N LYS A 2 2.22 -10.56 -5.29
CA LYS A 2 2.99 -9.58 -4.51
C LYS A 2 2.74 -8.17 -5.01
N VAL A 3 2.48 -7.26 -4.09
CA VAL A 3 2.36 -5.82 -4.35
C VAL A 3 3.40 -5.09 -3.53
N LYS A 4 4.13 -4.18 -4.17
CA LYS A 4 5.07 -3.27 -3.53
C LYS A 4 4.37 -1.94 -3.26
N MET A 5 4.25 -1.59 -1.98
CA MET A 5 3.83 -0.26 -1.52
C MET A 5 5.06 0.60 -1.28
N VAL A 6 5.01 1.85 -1.75
CA VAL A 6 6.09 2.82 -1.65
C VAL A 6 5.53 4.13 -1.14
N CYS A 7 6.02 4.61 0.00
CA CYS A 7 5.81 5.97 0.44
C CYS A 7 6.69 6.90 -0.39
N THR A 8 6.09 7.77 -1.20
CA THR A 8 6.81 8.69 -2.09
C THR A 8 7.56 9.80 -1.33
N ARG A 9 7.25 10.00 -0.05
CA ARG A 9 7.85 11.06 0.79
C ARG A 9 9.23 10.69 1.33
N ASP A 10 9.36 9.48 1.87
CA ASP A 10 10.56 8.98 2.54
C ASP A 10 11.12 7.69 1.91
N GLN A 11 10.47 7.19 0.85
CA GLN A 11 10.84 5.97 0.13
C GLN A 11 10.75 4.70 0.99
N GLU A 12 10.01 4.73 2.10
CA GLU A 12 9.67 3.54 2.87
C GLU A 12 8.92 2.56 1.96
N THR A 13 9.31 1.28 1.99
CA THR A 13 8.68 0.26 1.15
C THR A 13 8.22 -0.94 1.95
N LYS A 14 7.06 -1.50 1.55
CA LYS A 14 6.61 -2.80 2.02
C LYS A 14 6.10 -3.64 0.87
N VAL A 15 6.36 -4.94 0.95
CA VAL A 15 5.80 -5.92 0.02
C VAL A 15 4.74 -6.71 0.76
N VAL A 16 3.57 -6.84 0.15
CA VAL A 16 2.42 -7.58 0.69
C VAL A 16 1.91 -8.59 -0.32
N ASP A 17 1.30 -9.66 0.19
CA ASP A 17 0.59 -10.63 -0.64
C ASP A 17 -0.91 -10.33 -0.64
N LEU A 18 -1.47 -10.14 -1.84
CA LEU A 18 -2.92 -10.00 -2.07
C LEU A 18 -3.51 -11.26 -2.73
N PRO A 19 -4.82 -11.54 -2.55
CA PRO A 19 -5.75 -10.76 -1.72
C PRO A 19 -5.52 -10.95 -0.23
N MET A 20 -5.88 -9.95 0.57
CA MET A 20 -5.85 -10.01 2.02
C MET A 20 -7.07 -9.30 2.63
N SER A 21 -7.20 -9.37 3.96
CA SER A 21 -8.28 -8.65 4.65
C SER A 21 -8.10 -7.13 4.47
N GLU A 22 -9.21 -6.41 4.30
CA GLU A 22 -9.18 -4.95 4.15
C GLU A 22 -8.59 -4.27 5.40
N GLU A 23 -8.83 -4.83 6.58
CA GLU A 23 -8.27 -4.35 7.84
C GLU A 23 -6.74 -4.47 7.88
N ASP A 24 -6.18 -5.62 7.45
CA ASP A 24 -4.73 -5.80 7.40
C ASP A 24 -4.10 -4.90 6.34
N LEU A 25 -4.76 -4.75 5.20
CA LEU A 25 -4.32 -3.84 4.13
C LEU A 25 -4.26 -2.39 4.62
N LEU A 26 -5.27 -1.93 5.38
CA LEU A 26 -5.28 -0.62 6.01
C LEU A 26 -4.15 -0.46 7.02
N LYS A 27 -3.91 -1.46 7.89
CA LYS A 27 -2.81 -1.45 8.86
C LYS A 27 -1.46 -1.34 8.16
N ILE A 28 -1.23 -2.13 7.11
CA ILE A 28 0.05 -2.08 6.39
C ILE A 28 0.24 -0.73 5.72
N ARG A 29 -0.77 -0.20 5.04
CA ARG A 29 -0.72 1.15 4.46
C ARG A 29 -0.40 2.21 5.52
N ALA A 30 -0.99 2.10 6.71
CA ALA A 30 -0.71 3.01 7.82
C ALA A 30 0.74 2.90 8.31
N THR A 31 1.32 1.68 8.34
CA THR A 31 2.74 1.50 8.69
C THR A 31 3.70 2.07 7.64
N VAL A 32 3.38 1.93 6.34
CA VAL A 32 4.18 2.51 5.25
C VAL A 32 4.16 4.04 5.31
N LEU A 33 3.04 4.61 5.77
CA LEU A 33 2.88 6.04 5.98
C LEU A 33 3.44 6.53 7.31
N ASP A 34 4.05 5.67 8.13
CA ASP A 34 4.57 5.99 9.47
C ASP A 34 3.73 7.03 10.24
N ARG A 35 2.41 6.78 10.29
CA ARG A 35 1.42 7.72 10.85
C ARG A 35 1.71 8.06 12.31
N ASP A 36 2.34 7.14 13.03
CA ASP A 36 2.61 7.26 14.45
C ASP A 36 3.82 8.17 14.74
N SER A 37 4.82 8.22 13.85
CA SER A 37 6.02 9.04 14.05
C SER A 37 5.97 10.39 13.32
N ILE A 38 5.26 10.45 12.19
CA ILE A 38 5.40 11.54 11.22
C ILE A 38 4.17 12.48 11.17
N GLY A 39 3.03 12.06 11.73
CA GLY A 39 1.77 12.81 11.71
C GLY A 39 0.85 12.45 10.54
N TYR A 40 -0.03 13.37 10.12
CA TYR A 40 -1.01 13.11 9.05
C TYR A 40 -0.32 13.11 7.68
N ILE A 41 0.09 11.93 7.20
CA ILE A 41 0.46 11.72 5.81
C ILE A 41 -0.80 11.37 5.01
N ALA A 42 -1.01 12.09 3.90
CA ALA A 42 -2.17 11.88 3.04
C ALA A 42 -2.04 10.53 2.33
N GLY A 43 -3.18 9.87 2.07
CA GLY A 43 -3.16 8.59 1.33
C GLY A 43 -2.53 8.69 -0.07
N ALA A 44 -2.46 9.90 -0.64
CA ALA A 44 -1.85 10.21 -1.94
C ALA A 44 -0.32 10.01 -1.97
N ASP A 45 0.31 9.91 -0.80
CA ASP A 45 1.76 9.73 -0.70
C ASP A 45 2.19 8.26 -0.83
N VAL A 46 1.25 7.29 -0.92
CA VAL A 46 1.58 5.87 -1.19
C VAL A 46 1.24 5.48 -2.62
N LYS A 47 2.24 4.98 -3.35
CA LYS A 47 2.07 4.30 -4.63
C LYS A 47 2.18 2.79 -4.46
N CYS A 48 1.40 2.04 -5.21
CA CYS A 48 1.39 0.58 -5.19
C CYS A 48 1.79 0.06 -6.57
N TYR A 49 2.60 -1.01 -6.62
CA TYR A 49 3.08 -1.61 -7.86
C TYR A 49 2.92 -3.12 -7.83
N ASP A 50 2.53 -3.71 -8.96
CA ASP A 50 2.52 -5.16 -9.12
C ASP A 50 3.92 -5.76 -9.33
N GLU A 51 3.97 -7.08 -9.50
CA GLU A 51 5.21 -7.85 -9.75
C GLU A 51 5.91 -7.50 -11.07
N THR A 52 5.22 -6.79 -11.96
CA THR A 52 5.72 -6.33 -13.27
C THR A 52 5.95 -4.82 -13.30
N ASP A 53 5.99 -4.16 -12.13
CA ASP A 53 6.17 -2.71 -11.95
C ASP A 53 5.04 -1.84 -12.55
N ASN A 54 3.85 -2.39 -12.80
CA ASN A 54 2.70 -1.54 -13.15
C ASN A 54 2.11 -0.88 -11.91
N GLU A 55 1.79 0.40 -12.01
CA GLU A 55 1.16 1.16 -10.92
C GLU A 55 -0.31 0.70 -10.74
N ILE A 56 -0.67 0.42 -9.49
CA ILE A 56 -2.03 0.09 -9.05
C ILE A 56 -2.62 1.35 -8.43
N GLU A 57 -3.51 2.03 -9.16
CA GLU A 57 -4.11 3.30 -8.73
C GLU A 57 -4.94 3.15 -7.44
N ASN A 58 -5.75 2.09 -7.35
CA ASN A 58 -6.58 1.82 -6.19
C ASN A 58 -6.36 0.39 -5.67
N ILE A 59 -5.47 0.26 -4.70
CA ILE A 59 -5.11 -1.04 -4.12
C ILE A 59 -6.28 -1.74 -3.40
N PHE A 60 -7.28 -1.00 -2.93
CA PHE A 60 -8.45 -1.57 -2.25
C PHE A 60 -9.43 -2.19 -3.24
N GLU A 61 -9.73 -1.48 -4.33
CA GLU A 61 -10.53 -2.03 -5.44
C GLU A 61 -9.83 -3.23 -6.07
N PHE A 62 -8.51 -3.12 -6.27
CA PHE A 62 -7.72 -4.22 -6.80
C PHE A 62 -7.72 -5.44 -5.86
N ASN A 63 -7.49 -5.25 -4.55
CA ASN A 63 -7.57 -6.32 -3.55
C ASN A 63 -8.93 -7.03 -3.58
N LYS A 64 -10.03 -6.26 -3.69
CA LYS A 64 -11.39 -6.82 -3.78
C LYS A 64 -11.63 -7.59 -5.07
N SER A 65 -11.02 -7.18 -6.18
CA SER A 65 -11.15 -7.88 -7.48
C SER A 65 -10.46 -9.25 -7.51
N LEU A 66 -9.52 -9.48 -6.58
CA LEU A 66 -8.77 -10.74 -6.45
C LEU A 66 -9.41 -11.75 -5.49
N GLN A 67 -10.46 -11.36 -4.76
CA GLN A 67 -11.24 -12.23 -3.85
C GLN A 67 -12.34 -12.97 -4.60
#